data_AF-A0A2D9PFA9-F1
#
_entry.id   AF-A0A2D9PFA9-F1
#
_cell.length_a   1.000
_cell.length_b   1.000
_cell.length_c   1.000
_cell.angle_alpha   90.00
_cell.angle_beta   90.00
_cell.angle_gamma   90.00
#
_symmetry.space_group_name_H-M   'P 1'
#
loop_
_entity.id
_entity.type
_entity.pdbx_description
1 polymer ?
#
loop_
_entity_poly.entity_id
_entity_poly.type
_entity_poly.pdbx_seq_one_letter_code
_entity_poly.pdbx_strand_id
1 'polypeptide(L)' 'MNFSQTWLPFIYLYGVGGIAFIIGMLIIIRSNALRLTFKRHLKWVWVLIYGFLFYAAIHAVLIYVAIGSQ' A
#
# COMPACT_ATOMS: atom_id res chain seq x y z
N MET A 1 -21.62 -7.95 10.01
CA MET A 1 -20.38 -7.24 10.42
C MET A 1 -20.56 -5.73 10.24
N ASN A 2 -20.07 -4.90 11.17
CA ASN A 2 -20.19 -3.44 11.07
C ASN A 2 -18.97 -2.81 10.37
N PHE A 3 -19.16 -1.67 9.70
CA PHE A 3 -18.11 -0.94 8.97
C PHE A 3 -16.85 -0.67 9.81
N SER A 4 -17.03 -0.32 11.10
CA SER A 4 -15.94 -0.04 12.03
C SER A 4 -15.04 -1.25 12.31
N GLN A 5 -15.53 -2.46 12.09
CA GLN A 5 -14.79 -3.70 12.34
C GLN A 5 -14.15 -4.25 11.06
N THR A 6 -14.57 -3.79 9.88
CA THR A 6 -14.11 -4.31 8.58
C THR A 6 -13.32 -3.26 7.80
N TRP A 7 -13.96 -2.16 7.43
CA TRP A 7 -13.39 -1.15 6.55
C TRP A 7 -12.56 -0.10 7.30
N LEU A 8 -12.91 0.23 8.54
CA LEU A 8 -12.15 1.23 9.31
C LEU A 8 -10.69 0.81 9.56
N PRO A 9 -10.37 -0.43 9.96
CA PRO A 9 -8.98 -0.90 10.08
C PRO A 9 -8.24 -0.91 8.73
N PHE A 10 -8.93 -1.28 7.65
CA PHE A 10 -8.39 -1.24 6.30
C PHE A 10 -7.98 0.18 5.89
N ILE A 11 -8.88 1.15 6.07
CA ILE A 11 -8.61 2.57 5.78
C ILE A 11 -7.49 3.11 6.66
N TYR A 12 -7.42 2.69 7.93
CA TYR A 12 -6.32 3.09 8.80
C TYR A 12 -4.97 2.57 8.28
N LEU A 13 -4.87 1.27 7.99
CA LEU A 13 -3.62 0.66 7.57
C LEU A 13 -3.16 1.17 6.20
N TYR A 14 -4.04 1.18 5.20
CA TYR A 14 -3.68 1.56 3.83
C TYR A 14 -3.82 3.07 3.54
N GLY A 15 -4.59 3.80 4.34
CA GLY A 15 -4.68 5.26 4.28
C GLY A 15 -3.57 5.92 5.10
N VAL A 16 -3.63 5.80 6.43
CA VAL A 16 -2.63 6.42 7.33
C VAL A 16 -1.26 5.77 7.15
N GLY A 17 -1.19 4.44 7.11
CA GLY A 17 0.05 3.74 6.79
C GLY A 17 0.52 4.00 5.35
N GLY A 18 -0.40 4.24 4.42
CA GLY A 18 -0.07 4.67 3.05
C GLY A 18 0.64 6.03 3.00
N ILE A 19 0.21 6.99 3.82
CA ILE A 19 0.91 8.29 3.96
C ILE A 19 2.33 8.06 4.47
N ALA A 20 2.50 7.26 5.52
CA ALA A 20 3.83 6.93 6.06
C ALA A 20 4.71 6.23 5.00
N PHE A 21 4.13 5.31 4.22
CA PHE A 21 4.82 4.64 3.11
C PHE A 21 5.29 5.62 2.03
N ILE A 22 4.44 6.57 1.62
CA ILE A 22 4.81 7.62 0.65
C ILE A 22 5.93 8.50 1.19
N ILE A 23 5.87 8.91 2.46
CA ILE A 23 6.94 9.67 3.11
C ILE A 23 8.26 8.87 3.07
N GLY A 24 8.22 7.58 3.42
CA GLY A 24 9.38 6.69 3.30
C GLY A 24 9.93 6.60 1.88
N MET A 25 9.05 6.47 0.89
CA MET A 25 9.42 6.49 -0.54
C MET A 25 10.11 7.81 -0.94
N LEU A 26 9.59 8.95 -0.49
CA LEU A 26 10.22 10.24 -0.75
C LEU A 26 11.62 10.32 -0.13
N ILE A 27 11.79 9.84 1.10
CA ILE A 27 13.09 9.83 1.79
C ILE A 27 14.11 8.97 1.05
N ILE A 28 13.77 7.75 0.64
CA ILE A 28 14.73 6.86 -0.05
C ILE A 28 15.10 7.36 -1.45
N ILE A 29 14.19 8.06 -2.13
CA ILE A 29 14.48 8.69 -3.43
C ILE A 29 15.37 9.91 -3.23
N ARG A 30 15.03 10.79 -2.27
CA ARG A 30 15.78 12.04 -1.99
C ARG A 30 17.17 11.79 -1.44
N SER A 31 17.36 10.74 -0.64
CA SER A 31 18.66 10.31 -0.12
C SER A 31 19.53 9.60 -1.16
N ASN A 32 19.06 9.43 -2.39
CA ASN A 32 19.73 8.65 -3.44
C ASN A 32 19.95 7.17 -3.09
N ALA A 33 19.28 6.63 -2.07
CA ALA A 33 19.24 5.19 -1.82
C ALA A 33 18.55 4.47 -2.99
N LEU A 34 17.51 5.09 -3.56
CA LEU A 34 16.77 4.56 -4.69
C LEU A 34 16.74 5.57 -5.86
N ARG A 35 17.82 5.56 -6.64
CA ARG A 35 18.07 6.46 -7.77
C ARG A 35 17.20 6.16 -8.99
N LEU A 36 16.34 7.10 -9.39
CA LEU A 36 15.42 6.96 -10.54
C LEU A 36 16.12 6.87 -11.90
N THR A 37 17.39 7.29 -11.99
CA THR A 37 18.20 7.23 -13.22
C THR A 37 18.61 5.82 -13.61
N PHE A 38 18.66 4.87 -12.67
CA PHE A 38 19.04 3.49 -12.92
C PHE A 38 17.80 2.61 -13.15
N LYS A 39 17.73 1.93 -14.30
CA LYS A 39 16.60 1.02 -14.65
C LYS A 39 16.31 -0.02 -13.56
N ARG A 40 17.35 -0.55 -12.91
CA ARG A 40 17.22 -1.52 -11.81
C ARG A 40 16.51 -0.91 -10.59
N HIS A 41 16.82 0.33 -10.23
CA HIS A 41 16.22 0.99 -9.08
C HIS A 41 14.80 1.46 -9.40
N LEU A 42 14.55 1.88 -10.65
CA LEU A 42 13.21 2.18 -11.14
C LEU A 42 12.28 0.95 -11.05
N LYS A 43 12.79 -0.26 -11.35
CA LYS A 43 12.05 -1.51 -11.12
C LYS A 43 11.64 -1.66 -9.65
N TRP A 44 12.51 -1.31 -8.71
CA TRP A 44 12.17 -1.37 -7.28
C TRP A 44 11.15 -0.31 -6.85
N VAL A 45 11.16 0.90 -7.42
CA VAL A 45 10.05 1.87 -7.22
C VAL A 45 8.72 1.22 -7.58
N TRP A 46 8.66 0.62 -8.77
CA TRP A 46 7.45 -0.03 -9.27
C TRP A 46 7.04 -1.22 -8.42
N VAL A 47 7.98 -2.07 -8.00
CA VAL A 47 7.69 -3.20 -7.11
C VAL A 47 7.12 -2.73 -5.77
N LEU A 48 7.65 -1.65 -5.19
CA LEU A 48 7.18 -1.12 -3.92
C LEU A 48 5.75 -0.55 -4.03
N ILE A 49 5.49 0.29 -5.04
CA ILE A 49 4.17 0.87 -5.28
C ILE A 49 3.16 -0.23 -5.65
N TYR A 50 3.53 -1.12 -6.57
CA TYR A 50 2.68 -2.23 -6.99
C TYR A 50 2.38 -3.16 -5.82
N GLY A 51 3.39 -3.54 -5.03
CA GLY A 51 3.22 -4.41 -3.88
C GLY A 51 2.25 -3.83 -2.86
N PHE A 52 2.35 -2.54 -2.56
CA PHE A 52 1.42 -1.84 -1.68
C PHE A 52 -0.02 -1.88 -2.21
N LEU A 53 -0.23 -1.49 -3.48
CA LEU A 53 -1.57 -1.45 -4.09
C LEU A 53 -2.16 -2.85 -4.27
N PHE A 54 -1.35 -3.82 -4.67
CA PHE A 54 -1.75 -5.20 -4.86
C PHE A 54 -2.25 -5.82 -3.53
N TYR A 55 -1.48 -5.63 -2.46
CA TYR A 55 -1.85 -6.18 -1.16
C TYR A 55 -3.08 -5.48 -0.56
N ALA A 56 -3.21 -4.17 -0.76
CA ALA A 56 -4.42 -3.42 -0.44
C ALA A 56 -5.64 -3.93 -1.21
N ALA A 57 -5.50 -4.19 -2.52
CA ALA A 57 -6.58 -4.72 -3.33
C ALA A 57 -7.03 -6.11 -2.85
N ILE A 58 -6.09 -7.02 -2.56
CA ILE A 58 -6.41 -8.33 -1.99
C ILE A 58 -7.21 -8.17 -0.70
N HIS A 59 -6.78 -7.29 0.22
CA HIS A 59 -7.49 -7.06 1.47
C HIS A 59 -8.90 -6.53 1.24
N ALA A 60 -9.07 -5.55 0.34
CA ALA A 60 -10.38 -5.01 0.01
C ALA A 60 -11.31 -6.08 -0.58
N VAL A 61 -10.81 -6.92 -1.49
CA VAL A 61 -11.55 -8.04 -2.08
C VAL A 61 -11.96 -9.04 -1.01
N LEU A 62 -11.04 -9.41 -0.12
CA LEU A 62 -11.34 -10.37 0.97
C LEU A 62 -12.35 -9.81 1.97
N ILE A 63 -12.28 -8.51 2.30
CA ILE A 63 -13.30 -7.85 3.13
C ILE A 63 -14.66 -7.91 2.44
N TYR A 64 -14.71 -7.60 1.14
CA TYR A 64 -15.95 -7.64 0.37
C TYR A 64 -16.57 -9.05 0.33
N VAL A 65 -15.74 -10.07 0.04
CA VAL A 65 -16.17 -11.48 0.06
C VAL A 65 -16.67 -11.90 1.45
N ALA A 66 -15.96 -11.52 2.52
CA ALA A 66 -16.34 -11.86 3.88
C ALA A 66 -17.69 -11.25 4.27
N ILE A 67 -17.94 -9.98 3.92
CA ILE A 67 -19.22 -9.31 4.20
C ILE A 67 -20.37 -9.96 3.42
N GLY A 68 -20.14 -10.36 2.16
CA GLY A 68 -21.17 -11.04 1.33
C GLY A 68 -21.44 -12.49 1.72
N SER A 69 -20.55 -13.11 2.52
CA SER A 69 -20.71 -14.49 3.02
C SER A 69 -21.43 -14.59 4.37
N GLN A 70 -21.91 -13.46 4.91
CA GLN A 70 -22.68 -13.37 6.16
C GLN A 70 -24.18 -13.50 5.89
#